data_AF-A0A7X8A4J3-F1
#
_entry.id   AF-A0A7X8A4J3-F1
#
_cell.length_a   1.000
_cell.length_b   1.000
_cell.length_c   1.000
_cell.angle_alpha   90.00
_cell.angle_beta   90.00
_cell.angle_gamma   90.00
#
_symmetry.space_group_name_H-M   'P 1'
#
loop_
_entity.id
_entity.type
_entity.pdbx_description
1 polymer ?
#
loop_
_entity_poly.entity_id
_entity_poly.type
_entity_poly.pdbx_seq_one_letter_code
_entity_poly.pdbx_strand_id
1 'polypeptide(L)' 'MEFGPDTCRGDPIFQIVAKIHRIVPDVLREQGKAKNPWPDVDAVSDASLCHYGMKEYYL' A
#
# COMPACT_ATOMS: atom_id res chain seq x y z
N MET A 1 -8.45 7.68 5.79
CA MET A 1 -7.71 8.24 4.64
C MET A 1 -8.49 7.88 3.40
N GLU A 2 -9.25 8.84 2.88
CA GLU A 2 -10.12 8.63 1.72
C GLU A 2 -9.44 9.29 0.50
N PHE A 3 -8.28 8.75 0.10
CA PHE A 3 -7.75 8.98 -1.24
C PHE A 3 -8.41 7.92 -2.12
N GLY A 4 -9.58 8.31 -2.66
CA GLY A 4 -10.63 7.38 -3.03
C GLY A 4 -10.32 6.48 -4.23
N PRO A 5 -10.94 5.29 -4.27
CA PRO A 5 -10.79 4.27 -5.32
C PRO A 5 -11.27 4.70 -6.72
N ASP A 6 -11.68 5.95 -6.91
CA ASP A 6 -12.21 6.45 -8.19
C ASP A 6 -11.12 7.02 -9.09
N THR A 7 -10.05 7.58 -8.53
CA THR A 7 -8.96 8.17 -9.33
C THR A 7 -7.92 7.13 -9.75
N CYS A 8 -7.71 6.08 -8.95
CA CYS A 8 -6.61 5.11 -9.13
C CYS A 8 -7.07 3.67 -9.45
N ARG A 9 -8.37 3.43 -9.68
CA ARG A 9 -8.94 2.07 -9.84
C ARG A 9 -8.31 1.23 -10.94
N GLY A 10 -7.90 1.89 -12.02
CA GLY A 10 -7.31 1.24 -13.20
C GLY A 10 -5.81 1.00 -13.11
N ASP A 11 -5.13 1.55 -12.10
CA ASP A 11 -3.68 1.44 -11.99
C ASP A 11 -3.28 0.08 -11.38
N PRO A 12 -2.44 -0.72 -12.08
CA PRO A 12 -2.04 -2.04 -11.61
C PRO A 12 -1.21 -2.00 -10.31
N ILE A 13 -0.42 -0.94 -10.08
CA ILE A 13 0.36 -0.76 -8.84
C ILE A 13 -0.59 -0.46 -7.68
N PHE A 14 -1.57 0.41 -7.88
CA PHE A 14 -2.57 0.70 -6.84
C PHE A 14 -3.35 -0.55 -6.43
N GLN A 15 -3.71 -1.40 -7.41
CA GLN A 15 -4.38 -2.68 -7.13
C GLN A 15 -3.50 -3.65 -6.33
N ILE A 16 -2.18 -3.69 -6.61
CA ILE A 16 -1.23 -4.52 -5.85
C ILE A 16 -1.14 -4.02 -4.41
N VAL A 17 -0.97 -2.72 -4.21
CA VAL A 17 -0.87 -2.11 -2.87
C VAL A 17 -2.17 -2.32 -2.09
N ALA A 18 -3.33 -2.17 -2.72
CA ALA A 18 -4.62 -2.46 -2.10
C ALA A 18 -4.75 -3.94 -1.67
N LYS A 19 -4.25 -4.88 -2.48
CA LYS A 19 -4.21 -6.31 -2.13
C LYS A 19 -3.26 -6.56 -0.94
N ILE A 20 -2.08 -5.94 -0.93
CA ILE A 20 -1.12 -6.05 0.16
C ILE A 20 -1.73 -5.54 1.47
N HIS A 21 -2.34 -4.35 1.46
CA HIS A 21 -2.99 -3.76 2.62
C HIS A 21 -4.13 -4.65 3.18
N ARG A 22 -4.80 -5.43 2.32
CA ARG A 22 -5.89 -6.31 2.72
C ARG A 22 -5.41 -7.67 3.22
N ILE A 23 -4.38 -8.25 2.62
CA ILE A 23 -3.99 -9.66 2.84
C ILE A 23 -2.87 -9.77 3.88
N VAL A 24 -1.86 -8.90 3.79
CA VAL A 24 -0.64 -9.02 4.60
C VAL A 24 -0.90 -8.89 6.11
N PRO A 25 -1.80 -8.02 6.62
CA PRO A 25 -2.04 -7.93 8.05
C PRO A 25 -2.51 -9.24 8.68
N ASP A 26 -3.35 -10.01 7.99
CA ASP A 26 -3.86 -11.28 8.51
C ASP A 26 -2.78 -12.35 8.50
N VAL A 27 -1.95 -12.40 7.43
CA VAL A 27 -0.77 -13.29 7.38
C VAL A 27 0.24 -12.97 8.48
N LEU A 28 0.48 -11.68 8.76
CA LEU A 28 1.40 -11.24 9.82
C LEU A 28 0.87 -11.57 11.21
N ARG A 29 -0.45 -11.50 11.42
CA ARG A 29 -1.10 -11.95 12.66
C ARG A 29 -0.93 -13.45 12.86
N GLU A 30 -1.20 -14.25 11.82
CA GLU A 30 -1.07 -15.70 11.86
C GLU A 30 0.36 -16.16 12.17
N GLN A 31 1.37 -15.47 11.62
CA GLN A 31 2.77 -15.79 11.94
C GLN A 31 3.21 -15.39 13.36
N GLY A 32 2.52 -14.45 14.01
CA GLY A 32 2.78 -14.04 15.40
C GLY A 32 4.13 -13.34 15.66
N LYS A 33 4.91 -13.03 14.62
CA LYS A 33 6.22 -12.38 14.73
C LYS A 33 6.16 -10.85 14.64
N ALA A 34 5.12 -10.31 14.01
CA ALA A 34 4.95 -8.88 13.83
C ALA A 34 4.22 -8.26 15.03
N LYS A 35 4.85 -7.25 15.66
CA LYS A 35 4.24 -6.49 16.77
C LYS A 35 3.10 -5.57 16.30
N ASN A 36 3.23 -5.00 15.10
CA ASN A 36 2.17 -4.24 14.43
C ASN A 36 2.00 -4.78 13.00
N PRO A 37 0.87 -5.42 12.67
CA PRO A 37 0.65 -6.01 11.35
C PRO A 37 0.07 -5.02 10.32
N TRP A 38 -0.18 -3.77 10.72
CA TRP A 38 -0.79 -2.77 9.85
C TRP A 38 0.26 -1.96 9.08
N PRO A 39 -0.01 -1.64 7.80
CA PRO A 39 0.84 -0.75 7.02
C PRO A 39 0.80 0.68 7.57
N ASP A 40 1.89 1.42 7.36
CA ASP A 40 2.02 2.82 7.73
C ASP A 40 1.55 3.78 6.62
N VAL A 41 1.63 5.08 6.89
CA VAL A 41 1.23 6.13 5.94
C VAL A 41 2.10 6.13 4.69
N ASP A 42 3.38 5.77 4.81
CA ASP A 42 4.36 5.78 3.73
C ASP A 42 4.00 4.74 2.66
N ALA A 43 3.57 3.55 3.07
CA ALA A 43 3.09 2.50 2.16
C ALA A 43 1.89 2.93 1.30
N VAL A 44 1.10 3.92 1.74
CA VAL A 44 -0.07 4.44 1.02
C VAL A 44 0.28 5.68 0.19
N SER A 45 1.13 6.57 0.71
CA SER A 45 1.58 7.76 -0.02
C SER A 45 2.52 7.43 -1.17
N ASP A 46 3.41 6.45 -1.02
CA ASP A 46 4.37 6.06 -2.06
C ASP A 46 3.69 5.45 -3.28
N ALA A 47 2.62 4.68 -3.04
CA ALA A 47 1.77 4.14 -4.10
C ALA A 47 1.07 5.25 -4.90
N SER A 48 0.68 6.33 -4.20
CA SER A 48 0.02 7.49 -4.82
C SER A 48 1.02 8.33 -5.62
N LEU A 49 2.23 8.53 -5.10
CA LEU A 49 3.34 9.22 -5.77
C LEU A 49 3.78 8.48 -7.05
N CYS A 50 3.86 7.14 -6.98
CA CYS A 50 4.21 6.29 -8.13
C CYS A 50 3.17 6.40 -9.27
N HIS A 51 1.89 6.60 -8.97
CA HIS A 51 0.83 6.81 -9.97
C HIS A 51 0.98 8.14 -10.72
N TYR A 52 1.38 9.22 -10.03
CA TYR A 52 1.64 10.53 -10.65
C TYR A 52 3.02 10.63 -11.33
N GLY A 53 3.74 9.51 -11.49
CA GLY A 53 5.00 9.45 -12.22
C GLY A 53 6.23 9.92 -11.42
N MET A 54 6.12 10.11 -10.10
CA MET A 54 7.28 10.36 -9.24
C MET A 54 8.02 9.03 -9.00
N LYS A 55 9.19 8.88 -9.63
CA LYS A 55 10.06 7.69 -9.56
C LYS A 55 11.36 7.95 -8.81
N GLU A 56 11.38 8.90 -7.88
CA GLU A 56 12.55 9.09 -7.01
C GLU A 56 12.46 8.11 -5.85
N TYR A 57 13.04 6.92 -6.04
CA TYR A 57 13.43 6.05 -4.94
C TYR A 57 14.82 6.53 -4.51
N TYR A 58 14.95 7.06 -3.30
CA TYR A 58 16.26 7.46 -2.76
C TYR A 58 17.25 6.28 -2.87
N LEU A 59 18.37 6.51 -3.58
CA LEU A 59 19.56 5.65 -3.61
C LEU A 59 20.28 5.65 -2.24
#